data_AF-A0A0D0LEE7-F1
#
_entry.id   AF-A0A0D0LEE7-F1
#
_cell.length_a   1.000
_cell.length_b   1.000
_cell.length_c   1.000
_cell.angle_alpha   90.00
_cell.angle_beta   90.00
_cell.angle_gamma   90.00
#
_symmetry.space_group_name_H-M   'P 1'
#
loop_
_entity.id
_entity.type
_entity.pdbx_description
1 polymer ?
#
loop_
_entity_poly.entity_id
_entity_poly.type
_entity_poly.pdbx_seq_one_letter_code
_entity_poly.pdbx_strand_id
1 'polypeptide(L)'
;MTSAVGVLITRDAVLCSWSGVVSATPVLLARHDGVVLHGASAVPVLNPADAVGTLDVFRHIDDERIALAGGDDVRTVDVLSGLVDDAVRHAGVPSGECDLVVVHPPHWGPVRRDVLSVSARPHARDVLLVPSAIVACDAAQSLRPCSCDAQCRVVVVDRAPRRTTVSTVVTSAAGPDVVACVLVDATVPDTEDIAVSTGIGSAIDDACAVTSVCRVIVHGESDVVSLSDIESLTSVPVISLDDGDLAAAVVPCVQPVSNTRTVVDDMSVVTPLPPARSGAWLAERTAAMQPTRRFTDRRVLVGVAVSLAVVACIAVATAVSTRGADDFRTSNVAEMVDAVPTVRAGSATSGPPVTSTEASPPGREFRSAGLTLTVPTGWHVEPGTERVLLKPDVAAGMRIVLVTRELAVGLGVDDVAATVSARMASQDPSSTLDGLTRGPDVSRHPALVYSENASDGSTVDWTVIVSPGEQTSVGCQAAASSEDAMSALCAEVLTSIDLE
;
A
#
# COMPACT_ATOMS: atom_id res chain seq x y z
N MET A 1 -32.53 16.83 -3.55
CA MET A 1 -32.06 15.45 -3.72
C MET A 1 -30.63 15.57 -4.16
N THR A 2 -29.67 15.18 -3.34
CA THR A 2 -28.26 15.14 -3.76
C THR A 2 -28.08 13.96 -4.71
N SER A 3 -27.64 14.24 -5.93
CA SER A 3 -27.46 13.23 -6.97
C SER A 3 -26.07 12.63 -6.76
N ALA A 4 -25.97 11.57 -5.97
CA ALA A 4 -24.70 10.83 -5.86
C ALA A 4 -24.41 10.12 -7.19
N VAL A 5 -23.14 10.11 -7.59
CA VAL A 5 -22.65 9.46 -8.81
C VAL A 5 -21.53 8.53 -8.42
N GLY A 6 -21.64 7.26 -8.82
CA GLY A 6 -20.60 6.26 -8.61
C GLY A 6 -19.60 6.27 -9.74
N VAL A 7 -18.31 6.20 -9.44
CA VAL A 7 -17.22 6.11 -10.41
C VAL A 7 -16.33 4.93 -10.05
N LEU A 8 -16.18 4.01 -10.99
CA LEU A 8 -15.28 2.86 -10.93
C LEU A 8 -14.32 2.96 -12.12
N ILE A 9 -13.02 3.06 -11.84
CA ILE A 9 -11.99 3.06 -12.88
C ILE A 9 -11.43 1.64 -12.96
N THR A 10 -11.45 1.06 -14.15
CA THR A 10 -10.88 -0.25 -14.48
C THR A 10 -9.73 -0.06 -15.47
N ARG A 11 -9.11 -1.16 -15.90
CA ARG A 11 -8.01 -1.12 -16.88
C ARG A 11 -8.45 -0.45 -18.19
N ASP A 12 -9.64 -0.80 -18.66
CA ASP A 12 -10.09 -0.47 -20.02
C ASP A 12 -11.18 0.61 -20.04
N ALA A 13 -11.86 0.84 -18.90
CA ALA A 13 -12.96 1.79 -18.84
C ALA A 13 -13.10 2.51 -17.49
N VAL A 14 -13.65 3.72 -17.52
CA VAL A 14 -14.28 4.41 -16.40
C VAL A 14 -15.77 4.14 -16.48
N LEU A 15 -16.29 3.42 -15.50
CA LEU A 15 -17.70 3.13 -15.33
C LEU A 15 -18.33 4.18 -14.42
N CYS A 16 -19.35 4.86 -14.93
CA CYS A 16 -20.10 5.86 -14.20
C CYS A 16 -21.53 5.38 -13.97
N SER A 17 -21.93 5.27 -12.70
CA SER A 17 -23.27 4.88 -12.26
C SER A 17 -24.04 6.09 -11.78
N TRP A 18 -25.12 6.42 -12.48
CA TRP A 18 -26.00 7.54 -12.12
C TRP A 18 -27.44 7.23 -12.49
N SER A 19 -28.38 7.54 -11.60
CA SER A 19 -29.82 7.31 -11.79
C SER A 19 -30.21 5.85 -12.11
N GLY A 20 -29.36 4.88 -11.74
CA GLY A 20 -29.55 3.45 -12.04
C GLY A 20 -29.10 3.04 -13.45
N VAL A 21 -28.41 3.93 -14.17
CA VAL A 21 -27.77 3.64 -15.44
C VAL A 21 -26.27 3.58 -15.21
N VAL A 22 -25.63 2.50 -15.68
CA VAL A 22 -24.18 2.39 -15.77
C VAL A 22 -23.77 2.74 -17.19
N SER A 23 -22.85 3.69 -17.32
CA SER A 23 -22.22 4.07 -18.58
C SER A 23 -20.74 3.73 -18.53
N ALA A 24 -20.15 3.36 -19.65
CA ALA A 24 -18.74 2.99 -19.76
C ALA A 24 -18.04 3.93 -20.73
N THR A 25 -16.96 4.54 -20.25
CA THR A 25 -16.09 5.41 -21.03
C THR A 25 -14.72 4.77 -21.13
N PRO A 26 -14.12 4.59 -22.31
CA PRO A 26 -12.84 3.88 -22.38
C PRO A 26 -11.72 4.67 -21.68
N VAL A 27 -10.69 3.98 -21.16
CA VAL A 27 -9.48 4.63 -20.62
C VAL A 27 -8.50 4.87 -21.77
N LEU A 28 -8.70 5.99 -22.46
CA LEU A 28 -7.90 6.38 -23.63
C LEU A 28 -7.39 7.80 -23.49
N LEU A 29 -6.20 8.03 -24.05
CA LEU A 29 -5.57 9.34 -24.16
C LEU A 29 -5.17 9.56 -25.61
N ALA A 30 -5.57 10.69 -26.17
CA ALA A 30 -5.12 11.14 -27.47
C ALA A 30 -4.70 12.59 -27.40
N ARG A 31 -3.77 13.01 -28.26
CA ARG A 31 -3.43 14.43 -28.41
C ARG A 31 -3.95 14.93 -29.75
N HIS A 32 -4.64 16.06 -29.72
CA HIS A 32 -5.14 16.73 -30.92
C HIS A 32 -4.98 18.23 -30.80
N ASP A 33 -4.33 18.86 -31.77
CA ASP A 33 -4.11 20.31 -31.81
C ASP A 33 -3.56 20.89 -30.49
N GLY A 34 -2.65 20.15 -29.84
CA GLY A 34 -2.03 20.56 -28.58
C GLY A 34 -2.85 20.26 -27.32
N VAL A 35 -4.09 19.79 -27.46
CA VAL A 35 -5.01 19.43 -26.37
C VAL A 35 -4.97 17.91 -26.11
N VAL A 36 -5.00 17.52 -24.85
CA VAL A 36 -5.16 16.11 -24.45
C VAL A 36 -6.65 15.79 -24.37
N LEU A 37 -7.07 14.80 -25.14
CA LEU A 37 -8.41 14.24 -25.15
C LEU A 37 -8.43 12.97 -24.29
N HIS A 38 -9.51 12.80 -23.56
CA HIS A 38 -9.69 11.69 -22.63
C HIS A 38 -10.87 10.83 -23.08
N GLY A 39 -10.75 9.52 -22.85
CA GLY A 39 -11.83 8.55 -23.00
C GLY A 39 -12.63 8.60 -24.29
N ALA A 40 -13.94 8.75 -24.19
CA ALA A 40 -14.85 8.75 -25.35
C ALA A 40 -14.53 9.91 -26.30
N SER A 41 -14.06 11.04 -25.76
CA SER A 41 -13.64 12.20 -26.56
C SER A 41 -12.36 11.94 -27.37
N ALA A 42 -11.52 10.98 -26.95
CA ALA A 42 -10.32 10.60 -27.69
C ALA A 42 -10.62 9.74 -28.92
N VAL A 43 -11.67 8.89 -28.88
CA VAL A 43 -12.00 7.89 -29.91
C VAL A 43 -12.06 8.45 -31.34
N PRO A 44 -12.73 9.58 -31.63
CA PRO A 44 -12.88 10.08 -33.01
C PRO A 44 -11.57 10.57 -33.63
N VAL A 45 -10.55 10.80 -32.80
CA VAL A 45 -9.29 11.45 -33.18
C VAL A 45 -8.13 10.47 -33.26
N LEU A 46 -8.36 9.22 -32.89
CA LEU A 46 -7.39 8.15 -33.00
C LEU A 46 -7.16 7.79 -34.47
N ASN A 47 -6.06 8.27 -35.03
CA ASN A 47 -5.39 7.59 -36.11
C ASN A 47 -4.73 6.33 -35.50
N PRO A 48 -4.80 5.13 -36.12
CA PRO A 48 -4.21 3.92 -35.52
C PRO A 48 -2.70 4.01 -35.25
N ALA A 49 -2.00 5.00 -35.83
CA ALA A 49 -0.59 5.29 -35.56
C ALA A 49 -0.34 6.23 -34.36
N ASP A 50 -1.33 7.03 -33.95
CA ASP A 50 -1.23 8.04 -32.88
C ASP A 50 -1.98 7.61 -31.61
N ALA A 51 -2.58 6.41 -31.62
CA ALA A 51 -3.21 5.82 -30.45
C ALA A 51 -2.15 5.48 -29.41
N VAL A 52 -2.07 6.29 -28.35
CA VAL A 52 -1.47 5.83 -27.10
C VAL A 52 -2.32 4.64 -26.67
N GLY A 53 -1.74 3.43 -26.66
CA GLY A 53 -2.45 2.22 -26.28
C GLY A 53 -3.12 2.37 -24.90
N THR A 54 -4.07 1.48 -24.58
CA THR A 54 -4.76 1.46 -23.28
C THR A 54 -3.76 1.69 -22.15
N LEU A 55 -3.86 2.85 -21.51
CA LEU A 55 -2.97 3.25 -20.43
C LEU A 55 -3.52 2.66 -19.14
N ASP A 56 -2.75 1.82 -18.47
CA ASP A 56 -3.06 1.41 -17.11
C ASP A 56 -2.78 2.57 -16.16
N VAL A 57 -3.76 3.46 -15.98
CA VAL A 57 -3.61 4.68 -15.18
C VAL A 57 -3.32 4.34 -13.71
N PHE A 58 -3.76 3.19 -13.22
CA PHE A 58 -3.47 2.75 -11.87
C PHE A 58 -2.03 2.31 -11.67
N ARG A 59 -1.36 1.81 -12.71
CA ARG A 59 0.10 1.58 -12.66
C ARG A 59 0.88 2.87 -12.45
N HIS A 60 0.35 3.98 -12.94
CA HIS A 60 1.00 5.30 -12.90
C HIS A 60 0.49 6.18 -11.77
N ILE A 61 -0.32 5.65 -10.83
CA ILE A 61 -0.92 6.44 -9.76
C ILE A 61 0.12 7.11 -8.84
N ASP A 62 1.29 6.50 -8.71
CA ASP A 62 2.42 6.99 -7.91
C ASP A 62 3.35 7.92 -8.69
N ASP A 63 3.22 7.96 -10.02
CA ASP A 63 4.04 8.82 -10.86
C ASP A 63 3.47 10.25 -10.84
N GLU A 64 4.32 11.27 -10.72
CA GLU A 64 3.87 12.66 -10.88
C GLU A 64 3.38 12.92 -12.32
N ARG A 65 4.06 12.28 -13.28
CA ARG A 65 3.81 12.45 -14.71
C ARG A 65 3.85 11.12 -15.45
N ILE A 66 3.00 11.02 -16.47
CA ILE A 66 2.90 9.89 -17.38
C ILE A 66 3.48 10.31 -18.72
N ALA A 67 4.46 9.55 -19.20
CA ALA A 67 5.01 9.72 -20.54
C ALA A 67 4.03 9.18 -21.58
N LEU A 68 3.61 10.03 -22.52
CA LEU A 68 2.77 9.64 -23.66
C LEU A 68 3.63 9.16 -24.82
N ALA A 69 3.07 8.29 -25.66
CA ALA A 69 3.69 7.91 -26.93
C ALA A 69 3.82 9.17 -27.80
N GLY A 70 5.04 9.68 -27.92
CA GLY A 70 5.32 11.01 -28.49
C GLY A 70 6.39 11.82 -27.73
N GLY A 71 6.77 11.38 -26.52
CA GLY A 71 7.84 12.00 -25.73
C GLY A 71 7.40 13.20 -24.89
N ASP A 72 6.09 13.45 -24.82
CA ASP A 72 5.49 14.44 -23.94
C ASP A 72 5.08 13.80 -22.60
N ASP A 73 5.28 14.52 -21.50
CA ASP A 73 4.84 14.10 -20.18
C ASP A 73 3.58 14.88 -19.76
N VAL A 74 2.56 14.19 -19.25
CA VAL A 74 1.34 14.80 -18.68
C VAL A 74 1.23 14.49 -17.20
N ARG A 75 0.65 15.36 -16.37
CA ARG A 75 0.51 15.05 -14.94
C ARG A 75 -0.54 13.96 -14.74
N THR A 76 -0.26 13.00 -13.87
CA THR A 76 -1.18 11.90 -13.53
C THR A 76 -2.53 12.41 -13.03
N VAL A 77 -2.51 13.46 -12.20
CA VAL A 77 -3.73 14.13 -11.70
C VAL A 77 -4.57 14.74 -12.81
N ASP A 78 -3.95 15.28 -13.87
CA ASP A 78 -4.69 15.87 -14.99
C ASP A 78 -5.31 14.77 -15.86
N VAL A 79 -4.61 13.65 -16.03
CA VAL A 79 -5.13 12.46 -16.73
C VAL A 79 -6.35 11.89 -16.02
N LEU A 80 -6.24 11.65 -14.71
CA LEU A 80 -7.35 11.13 -13.90
C LEU A 80 -8.52 12.11 -13.86
N SER A 81 -8.24 13.39 -13.67
CA SER A 81 -9.27 14.43 -13.67
C SER A 81 -10.02 14.47 -15.02
N GLY A 82 -9.30 14.44 -16.14
CA GLY A 82 -9.90 14.42 -17.47
C GLY A 82 -10.74 13.15 -17.75
N LEU A 83 -10.31 11.99 -17.23
CA LEU A 83 -11.05 10.73 -17.35
C LEU A 83 -12.35 10.74 -16.54
N VAL A 84 -12.30 11.25 -15.29
CA VAL A 84 -13.49 11.40 -14.45
C VAL A 84 -14.48 12.36 -15.09
N ASP A 85 -13.99 13.50 -15.58
CA ASP A 85 -14.77 14.53 -16.25
C ASP A 85 -15.49 14.00 -17.51
N ASP A 86 -14.74 13.31 -18.39
CA ASP A 86 -15.30 12.70 -19.60
C ASP A 86 -16.37 11.66 -19.25
N ALA A 87 -16.12 10.80 -18.26
CA ALA A 87 -17.08 9.78 -17.84
C ALA A 87 -18.37 10.37 -17.23
N VAL A 88 -18.24 11.38 -16.37
CA VAL A 88 -19.39 12.07 -15.74
C VAL A 88 -20.23 12.80 -16.80
N ARG A 89 -19.59 13.45 -17.78
CA ARG A 89 -20.30 14.06 -18.91
C ARG A 89 -20.95 13.03 -19.82
N HIS A 90 -20.27 11.93 -20.11
CA HIS A 90 -20.80 10.85 -20.93
C HIS A 90 -22.03 10.19 -20.28
N ALA A 91 -22.04 10.11 -18.96
CA ALA A 91 -23.20 9.65 -18.17
C ALA A 91 -24.37 10.65 -18.15
N GLY A 92 -24.20 11.87 -18.68
CA GLY A 92 -25.24 12.91 -18.73
C GLY A 92 -25.48 13.60 -17.38
N VAL A 93 -24.53 13.51 -16.45
CA VAL A 93 -24.63 14.15 -15.13
C VAL A 93 -24.48 15.67 -15.28
N PRO A 94 -25.39 16.49 -14.70
CA PRO A 94 -25.25 17.94 -14.67
C PRO A 94 -23.98 18.38 -13.92
N SER A 95 -23.24 19.34 -14.48
CA SER A 95 -21.97 19.79 -13.90
C SER A 95 -22.14 20.48 -12.55
N GLY A 96 -21.24 20.18 -11.60
CA GLY A 96 -21.08 20.93 -10.34
C GLY A 96 -22.11 20.69 -9.23
N GLU A 97 -23.07 19.78 -9.42
CA GLU A 97 -24.16 19.54 -8.46
C GLU A 97 -24.22 18.11 -7.90
N CYS A 98 -23.25 17.25 -8.21
CA CYS A 98 -23.20 15.87 -7.73
C CYS A 98 -22.18 15.67 -6.60
N ASP A 99 -22.46 14.69 -5.74
CA ASP A 99 -21.46 14.12 -4.83
C ASP A 99 -20.87 12.89 -5.55
N LEU A 100 -19.55 12.78 -5.66
CA LEU A 100 -18.89 11.65 -6.32
C LEU A 100 -18.51 10.58 -5.28
N VAL A 101 -18.82 9.32 -5.59
CA VAL A 101 -18.32 8.16 -4.86
C VAL A 101 -17.33 7.43 -5.76
N VAL A 102 -16.05 7.50 -5.44
CA VAL A 102 -14.98 6.93 -6.28
C VAL A 102 -14.45 5.66 -5.63
N VAL A 103 -14.47 4.57 -6.39
CA VAL A 103 -13.98 3.27 -5.95
C VAL A 103 -12.46 3.20 -6.11
N HIS A 104 -11.78 2.70 -5.08
CA HIS A 104 -10.33 2.48 -5.11
C HIS A 104 -9.97 1.07 -4.61
N PRO A 105 -8.82 0.53 -5.02
CA PRO A 105 -8.31 -0.73 -4.47
C PRO A 105 -8.12 -0.68 -2.95
N PRO A 106 -8.40 -1.77 -2.21
CA PRO A 106 -8.44 -1.76 -0.74
C PRO A 106 -7.06 -1.59 -0.10
N HIS A 107 -5.99 -1.93 -0.82
CA HIS A 107 -4.62 -1.78 -0.33
C HIS A 107 -4.10 -0.34 -0.42
N TRP A 108 -4.75 0.56 -1.16
CA TRP A 108 -4.25 1.92 -1.37
C TRP A 108 -4.15 2.71 -0.07
N GLY A 109 -2.95 3.23 0.20
CA GLY A 109 -2.65 4.12 1.29
C GLY A 109 -3.20 5.54 1.12
N PRO A 110 -2.93 6.45 2.07
CA PRO A 110 -3.39 7.84 2.02
C PRO A 110 -2.93 8.59 0.77
N VAL A 111 -1.71 8.37 0.29
CA VAL A 111 -1.11 9.09 -0.85
C VAL A 111 -1.89 8.85 -2.14
N ARG A 112 -2.06 7.58 -2.55
CA ARG A 112 -2.82 7.21 -3.76
C ARG A 112 -4.28 7.65 -3.68
N ARG A 113 -4.88 7.57 -2.48
CA ARG A 113 -6.23 8.07 -2.22
C ARG A 113 -6.30 9.59 -2.36
N ASP A 114 -5.30 10.34 -1.92
CA ASP A 114 -5.27 11.79 -2.08
C ASP A 114 -5.14 12.19 -3.56
N VAL A 115 -4.29 11.52 -4.34
CA VAL A 115 -4.20 11.72 -5.80
C VAL A 115 -5.57 11.55 -6.47
N LEU A 116 -6.30 10.48 -6.13
CA LEU A 116 -7.63 10.22 -6.66
C LEU A 116 -8.66 11.28 -6.21
N SER A 117 -8.61 11.67 -4.93
CA SER A 117 -9.46 12.71 -4.35
C SER A 117 -9.25 14.06 -5.04
N VAL A 118 -7.99 14.51 -5.16
CA VAL A 118 -7.58 15.75 -5.83
C VAL A 118 -8.03 15.76 -7.29
N SER A 119 -7.95 14.62 -7.97
CA SER A 119 -8.35 14.49 -9.37
C SER A 119 -9.88 14.57 -9.55
N ALA A 120 -10.66 14.02 -8.62
CA ALA A 120 -12.12 13.99 -8.70
C ALA A 120 -12.78 15.29 -8.19
N ARG A 121 -12.15 15.99 -7.25
CA ARG A 121 -12.70 17.18 -6.56
C ARG A 121 -13.18 18.31 -7.47
N PRO A 122 -12.53 18.62 -8.61
CA PRO A 122 -13.02 19.67 -9.53
C PRO A 122 -14.40 19.37 -10.12
N HIS A 123 -14.84 18.11 -10.11
CA HIS A 123 -16.04 17.63 -10.80
C HIS A 123 -17.22 17.39 -9.85
N ALA A 124 -17.03 17.59 -8.56
CA ALA A 124 -17.98 17.23 -7.51
C ALA A 124 -18.10 18.33 -6.45
N ARG A 125 -19.24 18.36 -5.77
CA ARG A 125 -19.38 19.14 -4.52
C ARG A 125 -18.62 18.46 -3.37
N ASP A 126 -18.70 17.14 -3.31
CA ASP A 126 -18.03 16.30 -2.32
C ASP A 126 -17.52 15.02 -2.98
N VAL A 127 -16.43 14.46 -2.45
CA VAL A 127 -15.79 13.24 -2.96
C VAL A 127 -15.66 12.24 -1.82
N LEU A 128 -16.30 11.09 -1.99
CA LEU A 128 -16.21 9.96 -1.09
C LEU A 128 -15.38 8.86 -1.73
N LEU A 129 -14.31 8.44 -1.07
CA LEU A 129 -13.53 7.30 -1.50
C LEU A 129 -14.02 6.02 -0.81
N VAL A 130 -14.17 4.95 -1.58
CA VAL A 130 -14.65 3.66 -1.08
C VAL A 130 -13.77 2.52 -1.60
N PRO A 131 -13.33 1.58 -0.74
CA PRO A 131 -12.66 0.36 -1.17
C PRO A 131 -13.52 -0.52 -2.09
N SER A 132 -12.95 -1.04 -3.18
CA SER A 132 -13.61 -1.99 -4.10
C SER A 132 -14.16 -3.21 -3.36
N ALA A 133 -13.42 -3.72 -2.36
CA ALA A 133 -13.86 -4.86 -1.54
C ALA A 133 -15.21 -4.62 -0.84
N ILE A 134 -15.45 -3.40 -0.35
CA ILE A 134 -16.70 -3.03 0.31
C ILE A 134 -17.85 -2.96 -0.72
N VAL A 135 -17.59 -2.39 -1.90
CA VAL A 135 -18.58 -2.32 -3.00
C VAL A 135 -18.92 -3.73 -3.50
N ALA A 136 -17.92 -4.60 -3.61
CA ALA A 136 -18.10 -5.99 -4.02
C ALA A 136 -19.00 -6.77 -3.05
N CYS A 137 -18.85 -6.55 -1.74
CA CYS A 137 -19.76 -7.12 -0.75
C CYS A 137 -21.21 -6.66 -0.94
N ASP A 138 -21.44 -5.37 -1.16
CA ASP A 138 -22.78 -4.82 -1.39
C ASP A 138 -23.41 -5.36 -2.70
N ALA A 139 -22.61 -5.47 -3.77
CA ALA A 139 -23.03 -6.07 -5.04
C ALA A 139 -23.42 -7.55 -4.86
N ALA A 140 -22.55 -8.34 -4.23
CA ALA A 140 -22.80 -9.76 -4.00
C ALA A 140 -23.97 -10.02 -3.06
N GLN A 141 -24.19 -9.16 -2.05
CA GLN A 141 -25.35 -9.25 -1.17
C GLN A 141 -26.66 -8.96 -1.92
N SER A 142 -26.62 -8.03 -2.88
CA SER A 142 -27.76 -7.70 -3.74
C SER A 142 -28.09 -8.83 -4.72
N LEU A 143 -27.07 -9.48 -5.27
CA LEU A 143 -27.24 -10.62 -6.19
C LEU A 143 -27.65 -11.91 -5.48
N ARG A 144 -27.01 -12.21 -4.34
CA ARG A 144 -27.26 -13.43 -3.55
C ARG A 144 -27.21 -13.12 -2.05
N PRO A 145 -28.33 -12.74 -1.42
CA PRO A 145 -28.35 -12.40 -0.01
C PRO A 145 -27.77 -13.50 0.89
N CYS A 146 -26.88 -13.15 1.84
CA CYS A 146 -26.49 -14.08 2.90
C CYS A 146 -27.59 -14.22 3.95
N SER A 147 -27.75 -15.43 4.46
CA SER A 147 -28.54 -15.72 5.67
C SER A 147 -27.82 -15.32 6.96
N CYS A 148 -26.51 -15.08 6.88
CA CYS A 148 -25.72 -14.54 7.94
C CYS A 148 -25.96 -13.03 8.02
N ASP A 149 -26.64 -12.59 9.07
CA ASP A 149 -27.13 -11.22 9.29
C ASP A 149 -25.96 -10.21 9.52
N ALA A 150 -26.01 -9.36 10.54
CA ALA A 150 -24.99 -8.34 10.84
C ALA A 150 -23.58 -8.86 11.24
N GLN A 151 -23.21 -10.09 10.88
CA GLN A 151 -21.94 -10.74 11.18
C GLN A 151 -21.33 -11.50 9.97
N CYS A 152 -21.77 -11.23 8.73
CA CYS A 152 -21.13 -11.86 7.56
C CYS A 152 -19.67 -11.39 7.45
N ARG A 153 -18.77 -12.37 7.37
CA ARG A 153 -17.36 -12.20 7.07
C ARG A 153 -17.07 -12.79 5.69
N VAL A 154 -16.67 -11.94 4.77
CA VAL A 154 -16.49 -12.28 3.36
C VAL A 154 -15.04 -12.09 2.98
N VAL A 155 -14.50 -12.99 2.16
CA VAL A 155 -13.23 -12.78 1.48
C VAL A 155 -13.52 -12.21 0.10
N VAL A 156 -12.81 -11.16 -0.29
CA VAL A 156 -12.92 -10.54 -1.62
C VAL A 156 -11.57 -10.66 -2.32
N VAL A 157 -11.59 -11.23 -3.52
CA VAL A 157 -10.46 -11.33 -4.42
C VAL A 157 -10.65 -10.31 -5.54
N ASP A 158 -9.94 -9.18 -5.44
CA ASP A 158 -9.88 -8.13 -6.46
C ASP A 158 -8.75 -8.48 -7.43
N ARG A 159 -9.12 -8.72 -8.68
CA ARG A 159 -8.21 -9.13 -9.76
C ARG A 159 -8.02 -7.97 -10.73
N ALA A 160 -6.76 -7.58 -10.90
CA ALA A 160 -6.32 -6.64 -11.92
C ALA A 160 -5.12 -7.23 -12.68
N PRO A 161 -4.76 -6.69 -13.86
CA PRO A 161 -3.57 -7.12 -14.57
C PRO A 161 -2.34 -7.06 -13.66
N ARG A 162 -1.64 -8.19 -13.51
CA ARG A 162 -0.44 -8.34 -12.65
C ARG A 162 -0.64 -8.02 -11.15
N ARG A 163 -1.87 -7.81 -10.68
CA ARG A 163 -2.16 -7.44 -9.29
C ARG A 163 -3.39 -8.18 -8.79
N THR A 164 -3.24 -8.99 -7.76
CA THR A 164 -4.38 -9.58 -7.06
C THR A 164 -4.35 -9.19 -5.60
N THR A 165 -5.47 -8.70 -5.06
CA THR A 165 -5.60 -8.50 -3.61
C THR A 165 -6.64 -9.41 -3.02
N VAL A 166 -6.32 -9.99 -1.86
CA VAL A 166 -7.24 -10.78 -1.05
C VAL A 166 -7.57 -9.97 0.19
N SER A 167 -8.79 -9.49 0.27
CA SER A 167 -9.30 -8.67 1.37
C SER A 167 -10.32 -9.43 2.19
N THR A 168 -10.33 -9.22 3.51
CA THR A 168 -11.39 -9.72 4.38
C THR A 168 -12.28 -8.57 4.81
N VAL A 169 -13.56 -8.65 4.48
CA VAL A 169 -14.58 -7.67 4.85
C VAL A 169 -15.47 -8.25 5.94
N VAL A 170 -15.69 -7.48 7.00
CA VAL A 170 -16.60 -7.84 8.08
C VAL A 170 -17.73 -6.84 8.11
N THR A 171 -18.96 -7.34 8.06
CA THR A 171 -20.14 -6.51 8.30
C THR A 171 -20.37 -6.42 9.80
N SER A 172 -20.49 -5.21 10.33
CA SER A 172 -20.81 -4.93 11.72
C SER A 172 -22.03 -4.00 11.81
N ALA A 173 -22.48 -3.70 13.04
CA ALA A 173 -23.51 -2.68 13.26
C ALA A 173 -23.10 -1.26 12.80
N ALA A 174 -21.80 -0.99 12.63
CA ALA A 174 -21.29 0.26 12.08
C ALA A 174 -21.16 0.25 10.55
N GLY A 175 -21.46 -0.89 9.91
CA GLY A 175 -21.27 -1.09 8.47
C GLY A 175 -20.13 -2.07 8.15
N PRO A 176 -19.91 -2.32 6.84
CA PRO A 176 -18.82 -3.14 6.35
C PRO A 176 -17.47 -2.44 6.52
N ASP A 177 -16.47 -3.20 6.96
CA ASP A 177 -15.09 -2.71 7.12
C ASP A 177 -14.07 -3.73 6.60
N VAL A 178 -12.97 -3.23 6.04
CA VAL A 178 -11.86 -4.07 5.55
C VAL A 178 -10.90 -4.30 6.72
N VAL A 179 -10.92 -5.50 7.28
CA VAL A 179 -10.13 -5.84 8.49
C VAL A 179 -8.79 -6.47 8.16
N ALA A 180 -8.60 -6.93 6.93
CA ALA A 180 -7.34 -7.44 6.42
C ALA A 180 -7.29 -7.25 4.90
N CYS A 181 -6.12 -6.95 4.37
CA CYS A 181 -5.88 -6.85 2.93
C CYS A 181 -4.46 -7.34 2.64
N VAL A 182 -4.34 -8.38 1.83
CA VAL A 182 -3.07 -8.94 1.38
C VAL A 182 -2.94 -8.68 -0.10
N LEU A 183 -1.82 -8.06 -0.49
CA LEU A 183 -1.43 -7.92 -1.88
C LEU A 183 -0.63 -9.16 -2.29
N VAL A 184 -1.16 -9.93 -3.24
CA VAL A 184 -0.47 -11.07 -3.85
C VAL A 184 0.08 -10.58 -5.17
N ASP A 185 1.38 -10.33 -5.19
CA ASP A 185 2.05 -9.73 -6.33
C ASP A 185 2.57 -10.78 -7.31
N ALA A 186 2.38 -10.54 -8.60
CA ALA A 186 2.87 -11.36 -9.71
C ALA A 186 4.11 -10.74 -10.39
N THR A 187 4.66 -9.65 -9.84
CA THR A 187 5.71 -8.83 -10.46
C THR A 187 7.13 -9.41 -10.44
N VAL A 188 7.41 -10.51 -9.73
CA VAL A 188 8.72 -11.16 -9.87
C VAL A 188 8.78 -11.86 -11.23
N PRO A 189 9.71 -11.48 -12.15
CA PRO A 189 9.70 -11.89 -13.56
C PRO A 189 9.80 -13.40 -13.86
N ASP A 190 9.84 -14.26 -12.84
CA ASP A 190 9.91 -15.72 -12.97
C ASP A 190 8.91 -16.43 -12.04
N THR A 191 7.89 -15.74 -11.54
CA THR A 191 6.84 -16.38 -10.74
C THR A 191 5.92 -17.15 -11.67
N GLU A 192 6.14 -18.46 -11.78
CA GLU A 192 5.18 -19.36 -12.44
C GLU A 192 3.78 -19.12 -11.86
N ASP A 193 2.73 -19.20 -12.69
CA ASP A 193 1.30 -19.02 -12.31
C ASP A 193 0.92 -19.79 -11.02
N ILE A 194 1.65 -20.87 -10.75
CA ILE A 194 1.57 -21.72 -9.57
C ILE A 194 1.84 -20.94 -8.27
N ALA A 195 2.83 -20.06 -8.23
CA ALA A 195 3.21 -19.34 -7.02
C ALA A 195 2.21 -18.21 -6.68
N VAL A 196 1.61 -17.56 -7.68
CA VAL A 196 0.51 -16.60 -7.46
C VAL A 196 -0.74 -17.32 -6.97
N SER A 197 -1.08 -18.46 -7.57
CA SER A 197 -2.20 -19.30 -7.12
C SER A 197 -2.00 -19.82 -5.69
N THR A 198 -0.77 -20.21 -5.35
CA THR A 198 -0.40 -20.64 -3.99
C THR A 198 -0.51 -19.49 -2.99
N GLY A 199 -0.06 -18.29 -3.36
CA GLY A 199 -0.17 -17.08 -2.53
C GLY A 199 -1.63 -16.69 -2.26
N ILE A 200 -2.48 -16.73 -3.28
CA ILE A 200 -3.93 -16.51 -3.14
C ILE A 200 -4.56 -17.58 -2.25
N GLY A 201 -4.24 -18.86 -2.49
CA GLY A 201 -4.73 -19.98 -1.68
C GLY A 201 -4.37 -19.81 -0.20
N SER A 202 -3.11 -19.51 0.10
CA SER A 202 -2.65 -19.23 1.47
C SER A 202 -3.39 -18.05 2.08
N ALA A 203 -3.58 -16.95 1.35
CA ALA A 203 -4.29 -15.78 1.87
C ALA A 203 -5.79 -16.06 2.14
N ILE A 204 -6.43 -16.87 1.30
CA ILE A 204 -7.82 -17.32 1.52
C ILE A 204 -7.87 -18.25 2.73
N ASP A 205 -6.95 -19.21 2.83
CA ASP A 205 -6.88 -20.17 3.94
C ASP A 205 -6.63 -19.46 5.27
N ASP A 206 -5.70 -18.50 5.31
CA ASP A 206 -5.42 -17.69 6.50
C ASP A 206 -6.67 -16.90 6.94
N ALA A 207 -7.37 -16.28 5.99
CA ALA A 207 -8.62 -15.58 6.28
C ALA A 207 -9.72 -16.51 6.81
N CYS A 208 -9.77 -17.76 6.32
CA CYS A 208 -10.71 -18.78 6.76
C CYS A 208 -10.32 -19.45 8.08
N ALA A 209 -9.03 -19.52 8.40
CA ALA A 209 -8.50 -20.17 9.60
C ALA A 209 -8.81 -19.38 10.88
N VAL A 210 -8.84 -18.05 10.78
CA VAL A 210 -9.08 -17.15 11.93
C VAL A 210 -10.56 -17.14 12.34
N THR A 211 -11.49 -17.16 11.38
CA THR A 211 -12.93 -17.12 11.66
C THR A 211 -13.74 -17.65 10.47
N SER A 212 -14.94 -18.18 10.71
CA SER A 212 -15.81 -18.69 9.64
C SER A 212 -16.14 -17.62 8.59
N VAL A 213 -15.75 -17.86 7.35
CA VAL A 213 -16.06 -17.03 6.18
C VAL A 213 -17.36 -17.54 5.52
N CYS A 214 -18.29 -16.64 5.21
CA CYS A 214 -19.60 -16.99 4.63
C CYS A 214 -19.51 -17.31 3.12
N ARG A 215 -18.60 -16.65 2.40
CA ARG A 215 -18.43 -16.71 0.94
C ARG A 215 -17.10 -16.10 0.50
N VAL A 216 -16.65 -16.43 -0.71
CA VAL A 216 -15.59 -15.70 -1.42
C VAL A 216 -16.25 -14.92 -2.56
N ILE A 217 -15.90 -13.64 -2.71
CA ILE A 217 -16.33 -12.81 -3.84
C ILE A 217 -15.12 -12.58 -4.73
N VAL A 218 -15.29 -12.72 -6.03
CA VAL A 218 -14.23 -12.48 -7.02
C VAL A 218 -14.72 -11.41 -7.99
N HIS A 219 -13.93 -10.38 -8.25
CA HIS A 219 -14.24 -9.36 -9.24
C HIS A 219 -13.00 -8.93 -10.01
N GLY A 220 -13.21 -8.22 -11.13
CA GLY A 220 -12.16 -7.78 -12.03
C GLY A 220 -11.57 -8.89 -12.89
N GLU A 221 -10.66 -8.51 -13.79
CA GLU A 221 -10.00 -9.40 -14.75
C GLU A 221 -8.52 -9.59 -14.39
N SER A 222 -8.03 -10.83 -14.50
CA SER A 222 -6.62 -11.16 -14.34
C SER A 222 -6.19 -12.12 -15.44
N ASP A 223 -5.00 -11.85 -15.97
CA ASP A 223 -4.25 -12.71 -16.88
C ASP A 223 -3.50 -13.84 -16.16
N VAL A 224 -3.40 -13.77 -14.83
CA VAL A 224 -2.57 -14.67 -14.01
C VAL A 224 -3.40 -15.74 -13.31
N VAL A 225 -4.63 -15.42 -12.90
CA VAL A 225 -5.46 -16.36 -12.10
C VAL A 225 -6.91 -16.40 -12.60
N SER A 226 -7.32 -17.59 -13.03
CA SER A 226 -8.68 -17.84 -13.52
C SER A 226 -9.68 -17.98 -12.36
N LEU A 227 -10.97 -17.78 -12.66
CA LEU A 227 -12.03 -18.01 -11.67
C LEU A 227 -12.06 -19.47 -11.22
N SER A 228 -11.84 -20.42 -12.15
CA SER A 228 -11.81 -21.85 -11.85
C SER A 228 -10.68 -22.24 -10.89
N ASP A 229 -9.53 -21.56 -10.95
CA ASP A 229 -8.44 -21.80 -10.01
C ASP A 229 -8.88 -21.38 -8.61
N ILE A 230 -9.48 -20.20 -8.45
CA ILE A 230 -9.99 -19.71 -7.17
C ILE A 230 -11.09 -20.65 -6.61
N GLU A 231 -12.01 -21.12 -7.45
CA GLU A 231 -13.03 -22.09 -7.05
C GLU A 231 -12.43 -23.41 -6.56
N SER A 232 -11.27 -23.82 -7.09
CA SER A 232 -10.57 -25.02 -6.64
C SER A 232 -9.80 -24.84 -5.32
N LEU A 233 -9.43 -23.60 -4.99
CA LEU A 233 -8.65 -23.24 -3.79
C LEU A 233 -9.50 -23.16 -2.52
N THR A 234 -10.83 -23.15 -2.63
CA THR A 234 -11.70 -23.00 -1.46
C THR A 234 -12.92 -23.91 -1.49
N SER A 235 -13.36 -24.33 -0.30
CA SER A 235 -14.62 -25.08 -0.13
C SER A 235 -15.82 -24.16 0.14
N VAL A 236 -15.58 -22.86 0.27
CA VAL A 236 -16.58 -21.84 0.55
C VAL A 236 -17.23 -21.39 -0.76
N PRO A 237 -18.54 -21.04 -0.79
CA PRO A 237 -19.19 -20.60 -2.02
C PRO A 237 -18.52 -19.37 -2.64
N VAL A 238 -18.21 -19.46 -3.93
CA VAL A 238 -17.62 -18.36 -4.73
C VAL A 238 -18.72 -17.61 -5.48
N ILE A 239 -18.66 -16.28 -5.44
CA ILE A 239 -19.53 -15.38 -6.21
C ILE A 239 -18.65 -14.53 -7.12
N SER A 240 -18.80 -14.69 -8.44
CA SER A 240 -18.15 -13.81 -9.41
C SER A 240 -19.02 -12.58 -9.65
N LEU A 241 -18.39 -11.42 -9.76
CA LEU A 241 -19.00 -10.15 -10.15
C LEU A 241 -18.30 -9.61 -11.39
N ASP A 242 -19.06 -9.04 -12.32
CA ASP A 242 -18.49 -8.24 -13.39
C ASP A 242 -18.36 -6.76 -12.97
N ASP A 243 -17.63 -5.97 -13.76
CA ASP A 243 -17.40 -4.56 -13.45
C ASP A 243 -18.70 -3.74 -13.47
N GLY A 244 -19.72 -4.19 -14.22
CA GLY A 244 -21.04 -3.57 -14.26
C GLY A 244 -21.83 -3.79 -12.97
N ASP A 245 -21.80 -5.00 -12.42
CA ASP A 245 -22.35 -5.33 -11.10
C ASP A 245 -21.71 -4.45 -10.01
N LEU A 246 -20.38 -4.30 -10.06
CA LEU A 246 -19.64 -3.49 -9.11
C LEU A 246 -20.02 -2.00 -9.26
N ALA A 247 -20.04 -1.47 -10.49
CA ALA A 247 -20.42 -0.09 -10.77
C ALA A 247 -21.87 0.23 -10.33
N ALA A 248 -22.81 -0.68 -10.58
CA ALA A 248 -24.20 -0.54 -10.17
C ALA A 248 -24.36 -0.49 -8.63
N ALA A 249 -23.48 -1.15 -7.88
CA ALA A 249 -23.50 -1.16 -6.43
C ALA A 249 -22.86 0.08 -5.77
N VAL A 250 -22.07 0.88 -6.51
CA VAL A 250 -21.40 2.08 -5.96
C VAL A 250 -22.40 3.11 -5.44
N VAL A 251 -23.49 3.34 -6.18
CA VAL A 251 -24.61 4.17 -5.74
C VAL A 251 -25.89 3.38 -5.99
N PRO A 252 -26.42 2.68 -4.97
CA PRO A 252 -27.62 1.87 -5.13
C PRO A 252 -28.81 2.72 -5.57
N CYS A 253 -29.38 2.41 -6.74
CA CYS A 253 -30.57 3.11 -7.23
C CYS A 253 -31.84 2.66 -6.49
N VAL A 254 -32.72 3.61 -6.20
CA VAL A 254 -34.11 3.35 -5.82
C VAL A 254 -34.87 3.01 -7.09
N GLN A 255 -34.99 1.74 -7.44
CA GLN A 255 -35.95 1.34 -8.46
C GLN A 255 -37.37 1.60 -7.90
N PRO A 256 -38.20 2.48 -8.50
CA PRO A 256 -39.64 2.36 -8.27
C PRO A 256 -40.03 1.00 -8.84
N VAL A 257 -40.56 0.13 -7.98
CA VAL A 257 -41.11 -1.16 -8.40
C VAL A 257 -42.18 -0.88 -9.45
N SER A 258 -41.81 -0.99 -10.72
CA SER A 258 -42.75 -1.00 -11.82
C SER A 258 -43.41 -2.36 -11.78
N ASN A 259 -44.45 -2.45 -10.96
CA ASN A 259 -45.41 -3.54 -11.00
C ASN A 259 -46.11 -3.52 -12.37
N THR A 260 -45.47 -4.06 -13.41
CA THR A 260 -46.20 -4.66 -14.53
C THR A 260 -46.87 -5.92 -14.00
N ARG A 261 -48.04 -5.66 -13.41
CA ARG A 261 -49.00 -6.61 -12.88
C ARG A 261 -49.57 -7.45 -14.03
N THR A 262 -49.05 -8.65 -14.24
CA THR A 262 -49.92 -9.76 -14.66
C THR A 262 -50.71 -10.18 -13.42
N VAL A 263 -52.01 -9.91 -13.48
CA VAL A 263 -53.02 -10.25 -12.49
C VAL A 263 -53.01 -11.76 -12.22
N VAL A 264 -52.60 -12.16 -11.01
CA VAL A 264 -53.24 -13.26 -10.28
C VAL A 264 -53.36 -12.84 -8.82
N ASP A 265 -54.56 -13.01 -8.33
CA ASP A 265 -55.11 -12.66 -7.03
C ASP A 265 -54.45 -13.48 -5.90
N ASP A 266 -53.88 -12.84 -4.89
CA ASP A 266 -53.99 -13.30 -3.50
C ASP A 266 -53.66 -12.16 -2.51
N MET A 267 -54.47 -12.07 -1.47
CA MET A 267 -54.56 -10.98 -0.53
C MET A 267 -53.62 -11.26 0.65
N SER A 268 -52.43 -10.65 0.64
CA SER A 268 -51.51 -10.67 1.79
C SER A 268 -51.12 -9.26 2.22
N VAL A 269 -51.18 -9.06 3.52
CA VAL A 269 -51.02 -7.80 4.27
C VAL A 269 -49.77 -7.03 3.82
N VAL A 270 -49.97 -5.83 3.29
CA VAL A 270 -48.89 -4.89 2.93
C VAL A 270 -48.41 -4.20 4.21
N THR A 271 -47.27 -4.62 4.73
CA THR A 271 -46.49 -3.82 5.68
C THR A 271 -45.92 -2.62 4.92
N PRO A 272 -46.04 -1.37 5.42
CA PRO A 272 -45.43 -0.22 4.75
C PRO A 272 -43.91 -0.39 4.72
N LEU A 273 -43.36 -0.50 3.51
CA LEU A 273 -41.93 -0.47 3.26
C LEU A 273 -41.39 0.90 3.74
N PRO A 274 -40.30 0.96 4.53
CA PRO A 274 -39.75 2.23 4.96
C PRO A 274 -39.28 3.06 3.75
N PRO A 275 -39.34 4.41 3.84
CA PRO A 275 -38.95 5.29 2.74
C PRO A 275 -37.51 5.09 2.29
N ALA A 276 -37.31 5.28 0.99
CA ALA A 276 -36.12 4.94 0.21
C ALA A 276 -34.79 5.55 0.72
N ARG A 277 -33.73 4.74 0.70
CA ARG A 277 -32.39 4.96 1.30
C ARG A 277 -31.36 5.70 0.43
N SER A 278 -31.75 6.60 -0.47
CA SER A 278 -30.78 7.22 -1.40
C SER A 278 -29.79 8.20 -0.76
N GLY A 279 -30.05 8.71 0.45
CA GLY A 279 -29.09 9.51 1.23
C GLY A 279 -28.65 8.85 2.55
N ALA A 280 -29.39 7.85 3.02
CA ALA A 280 -29.12 7.18 4.29
C ALA A 280 -27.85 6.32 4.22
N TRP A 281 -27.61 5.63 3.10
CA TRP A 281 -26.41 4.81 2.93
C TRP A 281 -25.13 5.64 2.87
N LEU A 282 -25.17 6.83 2.24
CA LEU A 282 -24.03 7.74 2.16
C LEU A 282 -23.80 8.46 3.50
N ALA A 283 -24.88 8.81 4.21
CA ALA A 283 -24.82 9.30 5.60
C ALA A 283 -24.33 8.23 6.59
N GLU A 284 -24.72 6.97 6.41
CA GLU A 284 -24.30 5.81 7.21
C GLU A 284 -22.82 5.51 6.98
N ARG A 285 -22.34 5.54 5.72
CA ARG A 285 -20.92 5.39 5.40
C ARG A 285 -20.06 6.56 5.87
N THR A 286 -20.51 7.81 5.69
CA THR A 286 -19.79 8.98 6.21
C THR A 286 -19.75 8.99 7.74
N ALA A 287 -20.81 8.55 8.42
CA ALA A 287 -20.83 8.40 9.88
C ALA A 287 -19.92 7.25 10.37
N ALA A 288 -19.86 6.14 9.63
CA ALA A 288 -18.99 4.99 9.94
C ALA A 288 -17.50 5.32 9.81
N MET A 289 -17.14 6.18 8.84
CA MET A 289 -15.76 6.61 8.61
C MET A 289 -15.28 7.77 9.50
N GLN A 290 -16.15 8.38 10.32
CA GLN A 290 -15.70 9.40 11.27
C GLN A 290 -14.90 8.74 12.40
N PRO A 291 -13.63 9.12 12.62
CA PRO A 291 -12.86 8.59 13.74
C PRO A 291 -13.56 8.98 15.04
N THR A 292 -14.17 8.01 15.70
CA THR A 292 -14.69 8.25 17.05
C THR A 292 -13.49 8.55 17.94
N ARG A 293 -13.31 9.82 18.31
CA ARG A 293 -12.41 10.23 19.39
C ARG A 293 -12.95 9.65 20.70
N ARG A 294 -12.73 8.37 20.93
CA ARG A 294 -12.97 7.74 22.23
C ARG A 294 -11.78 8.10 23.11
N PHE A 295 -11.99 9.10 23.95
CA PHE A 295 -11.18 9.38 25.11
C PHE A 295 -10.87 8.08 25.85
N THR A 296 -9.59 7.88 26.12
CA THR A 296 -9.02 6.80 26.92
C THR A 296 -9.65 6.74 28.30
N ASP A 297 -10.48 5.72 28.56
CA ASP A 297 -10.94 5.41 29.92
C ASP A 297 -10.04 4.34 30.56
N ARG A 298 -9.47 4.75 31.70
CA ARG A 298 -8.25 4.28 32.34
C ARG A 298 -8.54 3.13 33.31
N ARG A 299 -9.24 2.08 32.86
CA ARG A 299 -9.74 1.02 33.78
C ARG A 299 -9.38 -0.43 33.44
N VAL A 300 -8.57 -0.72 32.42
CA VAL A 300 -8.21 -2.12 32.08
C VAL A 300 -6.88 -2.59 32.68
N LEU A 301 -6.15 -1.71 33.38
CA LEU A 301 -4.85 -2.03 33.99
C LEU A 301 -4.99 -2.68 35.39
N VAL A 302 -5.69 -3.83 35.48
CA VAL A 302 -5.65 -4.73 36.66
C VAL A 302 -5.55 -6.22 36.28
N GLY A 303 -5.71 -6.60 35.00
CA GLY A 303 -5.72 -8.02 34.60
C GLY A 303 -4.37 -8.70 34.34
N VAL A 304 -3.27 -7.96 34.15
CA VAL A 304 -2.02 -8.51 33.57
C VAL A 304 -0.97 -8.93 34.63
N ALA A 305 -1.16 -8.59 35.91
CA ALA A 305 -0.15 -8.85 36.95
C ALA A 305 -0.04 -10.31 37.41
N VAL A 306 -0.98 -11.19 37.04
CA VAL A 306 -0.97 -12.60 37.52
C VAL A 306 -0.24 -13.54 36.55
N SER A 307 -0.10 -13.18 35.27
CA SER A 307 0.49 -14.04 34.23
C SER A 307 2.02 -14.08 34.24
N LEU A 308 2.68 -13.03 34.74
CA LEU A 308 4.14 -12.91 34.77
C LEU A 308 4.82 -13.75 35.88
N ALA A 309 4.08 -14.16 36.91
CA ALA A 309 4.65 -14.96 38.00
C ALA A 309 4.82 -16.45 37.64
N VAL A 310 4.03 -16.98 36.69
CA VAL A 310 4.07 -18.40 36.32
C VAL A 310 5.19 -18.70 35.32
N VAL A 311 5.54 -17.74 34.46
CA VAL A 311 6.61 -17.92 33.45
C VAL A 311 8.01 -17.87 34.10
N ALA A 312 8.20 -17.08 35.15
CA ALA A 312 9.49 -16.98 35.86
C ALA A 312 9.88 -18.28 36.61
N CYS A 313 8.91 -19.07 37.07
CA CYS A 313 9.20 -20.33 37.77
C CYS A 313 9.63 -21.47 36.84
N ILE A 314 9.25 -21.43 35.56
CA ILE A 314 9.59 -22.49 34.60
C ILE A 314 11.02 -22.33 34.08
N ALA A 315 11.52 -21.09 33.97
CA ALA A 315 12.89 -20.81 33.51
C ALA A 315 14.00 -21.20 34.51
N VAL A 316 13.69 -21.25 35.81
CA VAL A 316 14.68 -21.62 36.85
C VAL A 316 14.86 -23.14 36.97
N ALA A 317 13.86 -23.93 36.53
CA ALA A 317 13.92 -25.39 36.61
C ALA A 317 14.75 -26.04 35.48
N THR A 318 14.92 -25.38 34.34
CA THR A 318 15.63 -25.95 33.17
C THR A 318 17.14 -25.68 33.17
N ALA A 319 17.63 -24.72 33.97
CA ALA A 319 19.04 -24.33 33.98
C ALA A 319 19.95 -25.20 34.89
N VAL A 320 19.41 -26.19 35.62
CA VAL A 320 20.16 -26.96 36.64
C VAL A 320 20.59 -28.36 36.16
N SER A 321 20.14 -28.84 34.99
CA SER A 321 20.31 -30.27 34.63
C SER A 321 21.34 -30.62 33.55
N THR A 322 22.14 -29.68 33.06
CA THR A 322 23.20 -30.00 32.06
C THR A 322 24.52 -29.30 32.33
N ARG A 323 25.19 -29.66 33.45
CA ARG A 323 26.65 -29.47 33.61
C ARG A 323 27.30 -30.65 34.33
N GLY A 324 27.77 -31.62 33.55
CA GLY A 324 29.03 -32.34 33.78
C GLY A 324 29.81 -32.32 32.46
N ALA A 325 31.10 -32.56 32.36
CA ALA A 325 32.25 -32.62 33.26
C ALA A 325 33.49 -32.49 32.34
N ASP A 326 34.68 -32.38 32.96
CA ASP A 326 36.04 -32.41 32.39
C ASP A 326 36.57 -31.10 31.75
N ASP A 327 37.82 -30.66 31.96
CA ASP A 327 38.77 -30.94 33.03
C ASP A 327 39.82 -29.80 33.05
N PHE A 328 40.50 -29.70 34.18
CA PHE A 328 41.52 -28.73 34.57
C PHE A 328 42.73 -28.61 33.63
N ARG A 329 43.23 -27.36 33.47
CA ARG A 329 44.65 -27.06 33.70
C ARG A 329 44.88 -25.61 34.10
N THR A 330 45.06 -25.41 35.40
CA THR A 330 45.65 -24.22 36.03
C THR A 330 47.14 -24.10 35.70
N SER A 331 47.61 -22.87 35.48
CA SER A 331 48.85 -22.39 36.11
C SER A 331 48.88 -20.87 36.15
N ASN A 332 48.89 -20.33 37.37
CA ASN A 332 49.28 -18.95 37.69
C ASN A 332 50.80 -18.78 37.49
N VAL A 333 51.28 -17.53 37.36
CA VAL A 333 52.39 -16.92 38.13
C VAL A 333 52.78 -15.54 37.54
N ALA A 334 52.82 -14.54 38.44
CA ALA A 334 53.67 -13.33 38.54
C ALA A 334 53.93 -12.45 37.29
N GLU A 335 53.56 -11.17 37.28
CA GLU A 335 54.27 -10.03 37.93
C GLU A 335 55.68 -9.79 37.36
N MET A 336 55.91 -8.60 36.78
CA MET A 336 57.05 -7.69 37.06
C MET A 336 57.51 -6.83 35.83
N VAL A 337 57.43 -5.51 36.02
CA VAL A 337 58.37 -4.42 35.62
C VAL A 337 58.28 -3.66 34.27
N ASP A 338 58.21 -2.33 34.46
CA ASP A 338 58.62 -1.13 33.70
C ASP A 338 59.18 -1.24 32.27
N ALA A 339 58.75 -0.32 31.40
CA ALA A 339 59.54 0.90 31.10
C ALA A 339 58.84 1.85 30.09
N VAL A 340 58.86 3.13 30.45
CA VAL A 340 58.54 4.32 29.62
C VAL A 340 59.62 4.52 28.55
N PRO A 341 59.29 5.17 27.40
CA PRO A 341 60.01 6.41 27.13
C PRO A 341 59.13 7.57 26.65
N THR A 342 59.38 8.71 27.29
CA THR A 342 59.04 10.07 26.94
C THR A 342 59.60 10.46 25.57
N VAL A 343 58.78 11.06 24.70
CA VAL A 343 59.24 11.98 23.64
C VAL A 343 58.44 13.27 23.69
N ARG A 344 59.16 14.34 23.39
CA ARG A 344 59.06 15.72 23.85
C ARG A 344 58.13 16.55 22.96
N ALA A 345 57.41 17.48 23.60
CA ALA A 345 56.64 18.53 22.96
C ALA A 345 57.52 19.47 22.11
N GLY A 346 57.01 19.82 20.93
CA GLY A 346 57.45 20.97 20.13
C GLY A 346 56.26 21.91 19.92
N SER A 347 56.29 23.07 20.57
CA SER A 347 55.38 24.18 20.33
C SER A 347 55.73 24.86 19.01
N ALA A 348 54.75 25.01 18.12
CA ALA A 348 54.78 26.00 17.06
C ALA A 348 53.43 26.72 17.02
N THR A 349 53.46 27.97 17.47
CA THR A 349 52.42 28.98 17.27
C THR A 349 52.26 29.25 15.78
N SER A 350 51.05 29.10 15.25
CA SER A 350 50.58 29.72 14.01
C SER A 350 49.07 29.91 14.12
N GLY A 351 48.60 31.13 13.87
CA GLY A 351 47.21 31.55 14.04
C GLY A 351 46.24 30.79 13.14
N PRO A 352 44.92 30.86 13.42
CA PRO A 352 43.94 30.11 12.65
C PRO A 352 43.89 30.63 11.21
N PRO A 353 44.06 29.78 10.18
CA PRO A 353 43.47 30.10 8.90
C PRO A 353 41.95 29.98 9.11
N VAL A 354 41.24 31.10 8.94
CA VAL A 354 39.82 31.06 8.62
C VAL A 354 39.73 30.44 7.23
N THR A 355 39.67 29.12 7.20
CA THR A 355 39.14 28.40 6.05
C THR A 355 37.67 28.74 6.03
N SER A 356 37.29 29.69 5.18
CA SER A 356 35.91 29.77 4.72
C SER A 356 35.61 28.42 4.10
N THR A 357 34.90 27.57 4.84
CA THR A 357 34.16 26.45 4.26
C THR A 357 33.21 27.07 3.26
N GLU A 358 33.64 27.13 2.01
CA GLU A 358 32.76 27.37 0.88
C GLU A 358 31.74 26.24 0.93
N ALA A 359 30.52 26.57 1.37
CA ALA A 359 29.43 25.63 1.40
C ALA A 359 29.27 25.08 -0.03
N SER A 360 29.45 23.76 -0.18
CA SER A 360 29.04 23.06 -1.40
C SER A 360 27.64 23.54 -1.78
N PRO A 361 27.35 23.72 -3.08
CA PRO A 361 25.99 24.06 -3.51
C PRO A 361 25.02 23.04 -2.88
N PRO A 362 23.86 23.49 -2.36
CA PRO A 362 22.93 22.58 -1.72
C PRO A 362 22.56 21.49 -2.72
N GLY A 363 22.62 20.24 -2.25
CA GLY A 363 22.14 19.10 -3.01
C GLY A 363 20.71 19.35 -3.53
N ARG A 364 20.33 18.67 -4.60
CA ARG A 364 19.00 18.85 -5.18
C ARG A 364 17.97 18.15 -4.31
N GLU A 365 16.87 18.82 -4.00
CA GLU A 365 15.74 18.19 -3.32
C GLU A 365 15.09 17.15 -4.24
N PHE A 366 14.78 15.97 -3.68
CA PHE A 366 14.02 14.90 -4.32
C PHE A 366 12.79 14.60 -3.46
N ARG A 367 11.64 14.40 -4.12
CA ARG A 367 10.38 14.05 -3.48
C ARG A 367 9.79 12.82 -4.13
N SER A 368 9.31 11.88 -3.32
CA SER A 368 8.61 10.68 -3.77
C SER A 368 7.72 10.14 -2.66
N ALA A 369 6.45 9.85 -2.93
CA ALA A 369 5.54 9.18 -1.99
C ALA A 369 5.55 9.73 -0.53
N GLY A 370 5.49 11.06 -0.34
CA GLY A 370 5.50 11.68 1.01
C GLY A 370 6.88 11.78 1.68
N LEU A 371 7.92 11.21 1.05
CA LEU A 371 9.32 11.36 1.43
C LEU A 371 9.94 12.55 0.68
N THR A 372 10.61 13.43 1.43
CA THR A 372 11.50 14.47 0.89
C THR A 372 12.92 14.21 1.36
N LEU A 373 13.92 14.31 0.48
CA LEU A 373 15.33 14.18 0.84
C LEU A 373 16.24 15.04 -0.04
N THR A 374 17.47 15.26 0.41
CA THR A 374 18.50 15.95 -0.38
C THR A 374 19.38 14.94 -1.11
N VAL A 375 19.41 15.02 -2.44
CA VAL A 375 20.31 14.23 -3.29
C VAL A 375 21.73 14.78 -3.17
N PRO A 376 22.72 13.94 -2.80
CA PRO A 376 24.10 14.40 -2.66
C PRO A 376 24.66 15.00 -3.95
N THR A 377 25.61 15.94 -3.82
CA THR A 377 26.24 16.56 -4.99
C THR A 377 27.04 15.51 -5.77
N GLY A 378 26.90 15.50 -7.11
CA GLY A 378 27.54 14.51 -7.98
C GLY A 378 26.83 13.15 -8.01
N TRP A 379 25.56 13.13 -7.58
CA TRP A 379 24.67 11.98 -7.69
C TRP A 379 23.44 12.33 -8.53
N HIS A 380 22.92 11.34 -9.23
CA HIS A 380 21.66 11.44 -9.97
C HIS A 380 20.66 10.40 -9.46
N VAL A 381 19.38 10.74 -9.64
CA VAL A 381 18.26 9.86 -9.34
C VAL A 381 17.90 9.08 -10.60
N GLU A 382 17.86 7.77 -10.48
CA GLU A 382 17.20 6.89 -11.44
C GLU A 382 15.83 6.52 -10.84
N PRO A 383 14.73 7.08 -11.39
CA PRO A 383 13.40 6.75 -10.92
C PRO A 383 13.05 5.30 -11.26
N GLY A 384 12.29 4.67 -10.39
CA GLY A 384 11.74 3.33 -10.60
C GLY A 384 10.42 3.18 -9.87
N THR A 385 9.57 2.29 -10.40
CA THR A 385 8.20 2.10 -9.90
C THR A 385 8.14 1.44 -8.52
N GLU A 386 9.17 0.65 -8.16
CA GLU A 386 9.23 -0.06 -6.87
C GLU A 386 10.44 0.35 -6.01
N ARG A 387 11.47 0.86 -6.68
CA ARG A 387 12.75 1.22 -6.06
C ARG A 387 13.31 2.43 -6.77
N VAL A 388 13.66 3.45 -6.01
CA VAL A 388 14.41 4.60 -6.52
C VAL A 388 15.87 4.37 -6.22
N LEU A 389 16.74 4.59 -7.22
CA LEU A 389 18.19 4.45 -7.05
C LEU A 389 18.84 5.82 -7.13
N LEU A 390 19.66 6.16 -6.15
CA LEU A 390 20.61 7.26 -6.28
C LEU A 390 21.96 6.63 -6.62
N LYS A 391 22.58 7.12 -7.69
CA LYS A 391 23.90 6.68 -8.13
C LYS A 391 24.85 7.86 -8.25
N PRO A 392 26.14 7.67 -7.93
CA PRO A 392 27.15 8.67 -8.22
C PRO A 392 27.32 8.79 -9.75
N ASP A 393 27.56 10.01 -10.22
CA ASP A 393 27.82 10.29 -11.64
C ASP A 393 29.11 9.60 -12.13
N VAL A 394 30.02 9.32 -11.20
CA VAL A 394 31.24 8.55 -11.43
C VAL A 394 31.07 7.16 -10.82
N ALA A 395 31.30 6.11 -11.60
CA ALA A 395 31.20 4.74 -11.14
C ALA A 395 32.12 4.50 -9.92
N ALA A 396 31.51 4.34 -8.75
CA ALA A 396 32.23 4.21 -7.48
C ALA A 396 31.83 2.96 -6.69
N GLY A 397 31.13 2.00 -7.30
CA GLY A 397 30.66 0.80 -6.59
C GLY A 397 29.74 1.13 -5.41
N MET A 398 29.05 2.27 -5.49
CA MET A 398 28.23 2.88 -4.46
C MET A 398 26.85 3.17 -5.03
N ARG A 399 25.79 2.90 -4.26
CA ARG A 399 24.42 3.35 -4.57
C ARG A 399 23.58 3.45 -3.30
N ILE A 400 22.58 4.33 -3.33
CA ILE A 400 21.52 4.35 -2.31
C ILE A 400 20.26 3.82 -2.96
N VAL A 401 19.60 2.89 -2.28
CA VAL A 401 18.33 2.30 -2.70
C VAL A 401 17.25 2.81 -1.76
N LEU A 402 16.19 3.37 -2.33
CA LEU A 402 15.01 3.78 -1.59
C LEU A 402 13.86 2.87 -1.98
N VAL A 403 13.22 2.26 -0.99
CA VAL A 403 12.07 1.38 -1.18
C VAL A 403 10.98 1.82 -0.23
N THR A 404 9.85 2.25 -0.78
CA THR A 404 8.66 2.58 0.01
C THR A 404 7.65 1.44 -0.10
N ARG A 405 7.06 1.05 1.02
CA ARG A 405 6.00 0.04 1.10
C ARG A 405 4.87 0.55 1.97
N GLU A 406 3.64 0.30 1.55
CA GLU A 406 2.47 0.57 2.38
C GLU A 406 2.41 -0.45 3.52
N LEU A 407 2.07 0.02 4.73
CA LEU A 407 1.79 -0.84 5.89
C LEU A 407 0.28 -0.86 6.15
N ALA A 408 -0.23 -2.04 6.49
CA ALA A 408 -1.62 -2.17 6.92
C ALA A 408 -1.87 -1.37 8.21
N VAL A 409 -3.10 -0.89 8.37
CA VAL A 409 -3.50 -0.09 9.54
C VAL A 409 -3.25 -0.86 10.83
N GLY A 410 -2.54 -0.24 11.76
CA GLY A 410 -2.23 -0.82 13.07
C GLY A 410 -0.91 -1.61 13.11
N LEU A 411 -0.26 -1.86 11.97
CA LEU A 411 1.11 -2.38 11.95
C LEU A 411 2.09 -1.26 12.31
N GLY A 412 3.01 -1.58 13.21
CA GLY A 412 4.05 -0.67 13.69
C GLY A 412 5.45 -1.25 13.54
N VAL A 413 6.42 -0.54 14.12
CA VAL A 413 7.85 -0.90 14.04
C VAL A 413 8.14 -2.32 14.56
N ASP A 414 7.39 -2.79 15.56
CA ASP A 414 7.59 -4.12 16.13
C ASP A 414 7.12 -5.23 15.17
N ASP A 415 6.06 -5.00 14.39
CA ASP A 415 5.58 -5.93 13.36
C ASP A 415 6.55 -6.00 12.17
N VAL A 416 7.11 -4.85 11.79
CA VAL A 416 8.17 -4.77 10.77
C VAL A 416 9.41 -5.50 11.26
N ALA A 417 9.82 -5.31 12.52
CA ALA A 417 10.96 -6.01 13.12
C ALA A 417 10.76 -7.53 13.14
N ALA A 418 9.56 -8.01 13.48
CA ALA A 418 9.23 -9.43 13.44
C ALA A 418 9.33 -9.99 12.01
N THR A 419 8.84 -9.23 11.02
CA THR A 419 8.92 -9.60 9.60
C THR A 419 10.37 -9.73 9.12
N VAL A 420 11.23 -8.75 9.44
CA VAL A 420 12.65 -8.80 9.06
C VAL A 420 13.36 -9.95 9.79
N SER A 421 13.06 -10.16 11.08
CA SER A 421 13.61 -11.28 11.86
C SER A 421 13.25 -12.64 11.24
N ALA A 422 12.02 -12.81 10.78
CA ALA A 422 11.60 -14.03 10.09
C ALA A 422 12.37 -14.24 8.78
N ARG A 423 12.64 -13.18 8.02
CA ARG A 423 13.46 -13.25 6.79
C ARG A 423 14.92 -13.58 7.09
N MET A 424 15.49 -13.05 8.16
CA MET A 424 16.84 -13.42 8.60
C MET A 424 16.93 -14.92 8.93
N ALA A 425 15.87 -15.49 9.51
CA ALA A 425 15.81 -16.91 9.83
C ALA A 425 15.66 -17.82 8.60
N SER A 426 15.09 -17.32 7.50
CA SER A 426 14.77 -18.14 6.31
C SER A 426 15.95 -18.39 5.36
N GLN A 427 17.18 -17.95 5.68
CA GLN A 427 18.43 -18.16 4.92
C GLN A 427 18.28 -18.06 3.39
N ASP A 428 18.44 -16.85 2.86
CA ASP A 428 18.51 -16.60 1.41
C ASP A 428 19.90 -17.02 0.87
N PRO A 429 19.99 -17.86 -0.17
CA PRO A 429 21.28 -18.26 -0.75
C PRO A 429 22.03 -17.13 -1.47
N SER A 430 21.34 -16.03 -1.81
CA SER A 430 21.92 -14.91 -2.57
C SER A 430 22.46 -13.77 -1.69
N SER A 431 21.98 -13.67 -0.44
CA SER A 431 22.32 -12.62 0.51
C SER A 431 22.16 -13.10 1.96
N THR A 432 22.97 -12.58 2.87
CA THR A 432 22.84 -12.86 4.32
C THR A 432 22.49 -11.59 5.06
N LEU A 433 21.39 -11.62 5.80
CA LEU A 433 20.91 -10.52 6.63
C LEU A 433 21.45 -10.67 8.06
N ASP A 434 21.98 -9.61 8.66
CA ASP A 434 22.50 -9.62 10.03
C ASP A 434 22.21 -8.29 10.78
N GLY A 435 22.38 -8.30 12.10
CA GLY A 435 22.50 -7.08 12.90
C GLY A 435 21.21 -6.28 13.12
N LEU A 436 20.03 -6.88 12.98
CA LEU A 436 18.76 -6.19 13.21
C LEU A 436 18.67 -5.63 14.63
N THR A 437 18.62 -4.31 14.72
CA THR A 437 18.50 -3.57 15.97
C THR A 437 17.61 -2.33 15.79
N ARG A 438 17.18 -1.73 16.90
CA ARG A 438 16.45 -0.45 16.86
C ARG A 438 17.45 0.68 16.59
N GLY A 439 17.22 1.42 15.52
CA GLY A 439 18.01 2.59 15.15
C GLY A 439 17.55 3.86 15.86
N PRO A 440 18.25 4.99 15.64
CA PRO A 440 17.75 6.30 16.03
C PRO A 440 16.50 6.65 15.20
N ASP A 441 15.53 7.33 15.82
CA ASP A 441 14.34 7.80 15.10
C ASP A 441 14.75 8.79 13.99
N VAL A 442 14.12 8.67 12.81
CA VAL A 442 14.35 9.52 11.64
C VAL A 442 13.10 10.35 11.38
N SER A 443 13.23 11.67 11.26
CA SER A 443 12.10 12.62 11.22
C SER A 443 11.00 12.35 12.26
N ARG A 444 11.38 11.96 13.50
CA ARG A 444 10.46 11.58 14.61
C ARG A 444 9.69 10.26 14.41
N HIS A 445 10.07 9.47 13.41
CA HIS A 445 9.52 8.14 13.16
C HIS A 445 10.50 7.06 13.66
N PRO A 446 9.99 5.98 14.29
CA PRO A 446 10.83 4.88 14.75
C PRO A 446 11.54 4.20 13.58
N ALA A 447 12.81 3.86 13.79
CA ALA A 447 13.62 3.19 12.77
C ALA A 447 14.25 1.88 13.26
N LEU A 448 14.49 0.98 12.32
CA LEU A 448 15.26 -0.25 12.47
C LEU A 448 16.50 -0.17 11.58
N VAL A 449 17.60 -0.76 12.02
CA VAL A 449 18.82 -0.89 11.21
C VAL A 449 19.26 -2.34 11.15
N TYR A 450 19.73 -2.78 9.99
CA TYR A 450 20.30 -4.10 9.76
C TYR A 450 21.23 -4.05 8.54
N SER A 451 22.09 -5.05 8.37
CA SER A 451 22.97 -5.16 7.19
C SER A 451 22.61 -6.37 6.34
N GLU A 452 22.82 -6.24 5.03
CA GLU A 452 22.65 -7.31 4.05
C GLU A 452 23.97 -7.49 3.28
N ASN A 453 24.58 -8.66 3.41
CA ASN A 453 25.79 -9.02 2.71
C ASN A 453 25.44 -9.84 1.47
N ALA A 454 25.69 -9.28 0.30
CA ALA A 454 25.47 -9.96 -0.96
C ALA A 454 26.61 -10.93 -1.28
N SER A 455 26.31 -11.98 -2.05
CA SER A 455 27.31 -12.96 -2.49
C SER A 455 28.43 -12.39 -3.38
N ASP A 456 28.23 -11.20 -3.96
CA ASP A 456 29.24 -10.47 -4.74
C ASP A 456 30.25 -9.68 -3.88
N GLY A 457 30.12 -9.75 -2.55
CA GLY A 457 31.00 -9.07 -1.59
C GLY A 457 30.64 -7.61 -1.33
N SER A 458 29.49 -7.14 -1.83
CA SER A 458 28.93 -5.84 -1.43
C SER A 458 28.06 -5.95 -0.19
N THR A 459 28.07 -4.89 0.61
CA THR A 459 27.24 -4.78 1.82
C THR A 459 26.26 -3.64 1.65
N VAL A 460 25.02 -3.87 2.07
CA VAL A 460 23.95 -2.88 2.12
C VAL A 460 23.58 -2.64 3.58
N ASP A 461 23.80 -1.42 4.06
CA ASP A 461 23.30 -0.99 5.36
C ASP A 461 21.89 -0.43 5.20
N TRP A 462 20.92 -1.11 5.79
CA TRP A 462 19.52 -0.75 5.72
C TRP A 462 19.11 0.07 6.94
N THR A 463 18.43 1.19 6.70
CA THR A 463 17.64 1.91 7.69
C THR A 463 16.18 1.86 7.26
N VAL A 464 15.33 1.26 8.09
CA VAL A 464 13.89 1.10 7.85
C VAL A 464 13.13 2.03 8.78
N ILE A 465 12.49 3.04 8.21
CA ILE A 465 11.73 4.07 8.91
C ILE A 465 10.25 3.70 8.83
N VAL A 466 9.55 3.73 9.96
CA VAL A 466 8.15 3.32 10.04
C VAL A 466 7.27 4.51 10.41
N SER A 467 6.43 4.94 9.46
CA SER A 467 5.43 5.98 9.62
C SER A 467 4.01 5.39 9.59
N PRO A 468 2.96 6.14 9.99
CA PRO A 468 1.60 5.63 9.98
C PRO A 468 1.14 5.19 8.58
N GLY A 469 1.05 3.87 8.37
CA GLY A 469 0.61 3.30 7.09
C GLY A 469 1.71 3.15 6.04
N GLU A 470 2.98 3.38 6.40
CA GLU A 470 4.10 3.29 5.46
C GLU A 470 5.41 2.81 6.12
N GLN A 471 6.19 2.07 5.36
CA GLN A 471 7.56 1.67 5.64
C GLN A 471 8.47 2.22 4.54
N THR A 472 9.41 3.08 4.91
CA THR A 472 10.44 3.60 4.01
C THR A 472 11.78 2.95 4.36
N SER A 473 12.33 2.13 3.45
CA SER A 473 13.64 1.50 3.60
C SER A 473 14.69 2.23 2.76
N VAL A 474 15.76 2.69 3.41
CA VAL A 474 16.94 3.30 2.80
C VAL A 474 18.10 2.32 2.91
N GLY A 475 18.59 1.80 1.78
CA GLY A 475 19.70 0.86 1.71
C GLY A 475 20.94 1.53 1.11
N CYS A 476 21.99 1.67 1.91
CA CYS A 476 23.25 2.25 1.48
C CYS A 476 24.22 1.13 1.11
N GLN A 477 24.44 0.94 -0.18
CA GLN A 477 25.26 -0.14 -0.69
C GLN A 477 26.65 0.36 -1.09
N ALA A 478 27.67 -0.33 -0.58
CA ALA A 478 29.06 -0.11 -0.97
C ALA A 478 29.79 -1.43 -1.26
N ALA A 479 30.75 -1.37 -2.18
CA ALA A 479 31.85 -2.32 -2.19
C ALA A 479 32.76 -2.08 -0.97
N ALA A 480 33.47 -3.12 -0.51
CA ALA A 480 34.34 -3.05 0.67
C ALA A 480 35.38 -1.90 0.66
N SER A 481 35.78 -1.42 -0.53
CA SER A 481 36.73 -0.30 -0.65
C SER A 481 36.13 1.08 -0.36
N SER A 482 34.80 1.20 -0.28
CA SER A 482 34.06 2.47 -0.23
C SER A 482 33.10 2.57 0.97
N GLU A 483 33.21 1.65 1.93
CA GLU A 483 32.30 1.52 3.07
C GLU A 483 32.27 2.79 3.95
N ASP A 484 33.43 3.29 4.38
CA ASP A 484 33.53 4.51 5.19
C ASP A 484 32.94 5.75 4.48
N ALA A 485 33.20 5.87 3.18
CA ALA A 485 32.70 6.99 2.37
C ALA A 485 31.17 6.92 2.20
N MET A 486 30.63 5.72 1.98
CA MET A 486 29.20 5.48 1.91
C MET A 486 28.52 5.75 3.25
N SER A 487 29.10 5.31 4.37
CA SER A 487 28.53 5.50 5.70
C SER A 487 28.31 6.99 6.03
N ALA A 488 29.31 7.83 5.78
CA ALA A 488 29.22 9.27 5.99
C ALA A 488 28.14 9.92 5.10
N LEU A 489 28.10 9.54 3.83
CA LEU A 489 27.12 10.05 2.86
C LEU A 489 25.69 9.59 3.18
N CYS A 490 25.54 8.35 3.63
CA CYS A 490 24.26 7.79 4.06
C CYS A 490 23.70 8.53 5.29
N ALA A 491 24.56 8.85 6.26
CA ALA A 491 24.18 9.64 7.41
C ALA A 491 23.67 11.03 7.01
N GLU A 492 24.33 11.70 6.06
CA GLU A 492 23.88 13.00 5.53
C GLU A 492 22.49 12.89 4.88
N VAL A 493 22.28 11.88 4.04
CA VAL A 493 20.98 11.63 3.39
C VAL A 493 19.89 11.37 4.43
N LEU A 494 20.13 10.47 5.39
CA LEU A 494 19.17 10.16 6.47
C LEU A 494 18.83 11.38 7.31
N THR A 495 19.77 12.30 7.54
CA THR A 495 19.52 13.55 8.29
C THR A 495 18.68 14.54 7.49
N SER A 496 18.71 14.45 6.16
CA SER A 496 17.93 15.30 5.25
C SER A 496 16.51 14.79 5.01
N ILE A 497 16.17 13.59 5.48
CA ILE A 497 14.86 12.97 5.28
C ILE A 497 13.80 13.73 6.07
N ASP A 498 12.74 14.09 5.36
CA ASP A 498 11.47 14.53 5.93
C ASP A 498 10.34 13.62 5.43
N LEU A 499 9.41 13.29 6.33
CA LEU A 499 8.27 12.41 6.09
C LEU A 499 7.01 13.18 6.49
N GLU A 500 6.08 13.34 5.55
CA GLU A 500 4.83 14.11 5.74
C GLU A 500 3.73 13.38 6.52
#